data_AF-A0A2M6YHG4-F1
#
_entry.id   AF-A0A2M6YHG4-F1
#
_cell.length_a   1.000
_cell.length_b   1.000
_cell.length_c   1.000
_cell.angle_alpha   90.00
_cell.angle_beta   90.00
_cell.angle_gamma   90.00
#
_symmetry.space_group_name_H-M   'P 1'
#
loop_
_entity.id
_entity.type
_entity.pdbx_description
1 polymer ?
#
loop_
_entity_poly.entity_id
_entity_poly.type
_entity_poly.pdbx_seq_one_letter_code
_entity_poly.pdbx_strand_id
1 'polypeptide(L)'
;MNVTDASQTDSRQSPGAIPPPSYRTMVWHHFRKNRLAVAGLWATVALVAVALLAPLLANDRPLVARLDGRWSLPLLAPAAAEANRDWHDLRRPGGFPWQTGFGRGGDFALWPPVPFSPTEYDLLQSLSPPTRIHWFGTDDRGRDVLSRMIHGARISLSVGFVAVGLALMIGICSGALAGYFGGWVDQVISRVIEIILTIP
;
A
#
# COMPACT_ATOMS: atom_id res chain seq x y z
N MET A 1 44.90 60.67 -32.86
CA MET A 1 44.17 60.01 -33.97
C MET A 1 43.39 58.85 -33.35
N ASN A 2 42.08 58.90 -33.49
CA ASN A 2 41.09 58.22 -32.68
C ASN A 2 40.94 56.75 -33.09
N VAL A 3 40.97 55.80 -32.14
CA VAL A 3 40.50 54.42 -32.35
C VAL A 3 39.62 54.02 -31.17
N THR A 4 38.49 54.70 -31.05
CA THR A 4 37.25 54.18 -30.48
C THR A 4 36.53 53.43 -31.59
N ASP A 5 36.58 52.09 -31.59
CA ASP A 5 35.48 51.22 -32.06
C ASP A 5 35.94 49.76 -32.10
N ALA A 6 35.69 49.01 -31.02
CA ALA A 6 35.59 47.55 -31.09
C ALA A 6 34.83 46.96 -29.88
N SER A 7 33.89 47.71 -29.30
CA SER A 7 32.94 47.20 -28.31
C SER A 7 31.55 47.04 -28.93
N GLN A 8 31.46 46.47 -30.14
CA GLN A 8 30.20 45.94 -30.64
C GLN A 8 30.01 44.53 -30.09
N THR A 9 29.40 44.53 -28.91
CA THR A 9 28.66 43.44 -28.32
C THR A 9 27.64 42.94 -29.34
N ASP A 10 27.86 41.71 -29.86
CA ASP A 10 26.89 41.00 -30.68
C ASP A 10 25.72 40.55 -29.79
N SER A 11 24.82 41.47 -29.50
CA SER A 11 23.59 41.24 -28.74
C SER A 11 22.50 40.64 -29.62
N ARG A 12 22.80 39.57 -30.35
CA ARG A 12 21.76 38.73 -30.96
C ARG A 12 21.09 37.90 -29.88
N GLN A 13 20.19 38.56 -29.15
CA GLN A 13 19.15 37.91 -28.37
C GLN A 13 18.32 37.05 -29.34
N SER A 14 18.48 35.73 -29.25
CA SER A 14 17.56 34.78 -29.91
C SER A 14 16.16 34.99 -29.34
N PRO A 15 15.18 35.43 -30.16
CA PRO A 15 13.81 35.59 -29.68
C PRO A 15 13.19 34.19 -29.50
N GLY A 16 12.81 33.86 -28.27
CA GLY A 16 11.91 32.73 -27.98
C GLY A 16 12.56 31.37 -27.69
N ALA A 17 13.71 31.31 -26.99
CA ALA A 17 14.23 30.03 -26.51
C ALA A 17 13.26 29.39 -25.50
N ILE A 18 12.54 28.34 -25.93
CA ILE A 18 11.68 27.53 -25.07
C ILE A 18 12.57 26.90 -24.00
N PRO A 19 12.25 27.04 -22.69
CA PRO A 19 13.05 26.42 -21.64
C PRO A 19 13.12 24.90 -21.89
N PRO A 20 14.29 24.27 -21.74
CA PRO A 20 14.42 22.84 -21.97
C PRO A 20 13.45 22.10 -21.05
N PRO A 21 12.74 21.07 -21.55
CA PRO A 21 11.77 20.34 -20.76
C PRO A 21 12.44 19.77 -19.50
N SER A 22 11.78 19.92 -18.35
CA SER A 22 12.27 19.40 -17.08
C SER A 22 12.57 17.90 -17.19
N TYR A 23 13.69 17.44 -16.62
CA TYR A 23 14.09 16.02 -16.64
C TYR A 23 12.94 15.06 -16.29
N ARG A 24 12.11 15.43 -15.30
CA ARG A 24 10.93 14.65 -14.88
C ARG A 24 9.90 14.49 -16.01
N THR A 25 9.66 15.55 -16.78
CA THR A 25 8.74 15.51 -17.93
C THR A 25 9.28 14.64 -19.07
N MET A 26 10.59 14.65 -19.28
CA MET A 26 11.24 13.82 -20.29
C MET A 26 11.19 12.32 -19.91
N VAL A 27 11.49 11.97 -18.66
CA VAL A 27 11.39 10.59 -18.16
C VAL A 27 9.94 10.10 -18.23
N TRP A 28 8.97 10.89 -17.78
CA TRP A 28 7.55 10.51 -17.83
C TRP A 28 7.06 10.28 -19.26
N HIS A 29 7.50 11.12 -20.21
CA HIS A 29 7.15 10.96 -21.62
C HIS A 29 7.69 9.64 -22.21
N HIS A 30 8.95 9.27 -21.91
CA HIS A 30 9.52 8.00 -22.35
C HIS A 30 8.85 6.80 -21.66
N PHE A 31 8.60 6.91 -20.36
CA PHE A 31 7.97 5.85 -19.58
C PHE A 31 6.55 5.52 -20.09
N ARG A 32 5.73 6.53 -20.39
CA ARG A 32 4.36 6.32 -20.88
C ARG A 32 4.26 5.68 -22.27
N LYS A 33 5.31 5.79 -23.10
CA LYS A 33 5.35 5.10 -24.39
C LYS A 33 5.45 3.58 -24.22
N ASN A 34 6.05 3.10 -23.13
CA ASN A 34 6.16 1.68 -22.86
C ASN A 34 4.94 1.18 -22.07
N ARG A 35 4.01 0.52 -22.76
CA ARG A 35 2.78 -0.05 -22.16
C ARG A 35 3.06 -1.07 -21.06
N LEU A 36 4.15 -1.85 -21.18
CA LEU A 36 4.53 -2.84 -20.16
C LEU A 36 5.05 -2.15 -18.90
N ALA A 37 5.86 -1.10 -19.04
CA ALA A 37 6.37 -0.33 -17.91
C ALA A 37 5.22 0.36 -17.14
N VAL A 38 4.28 0.96 -17.87
CA VAL A 38 3.08 1.56 -17.28
C VAL A 38 2.19 0.53 -16.59
N ALA A 39 1.97 -0.64 -17.21
CA ALA A 39 1.20 -1.73 -16.62
C ALA A 39 1.84 -2.24 -15.32
N GLY A 40 3.16 -2.42 -15.30
CA GLY A 40 3.91 -2.80 -14.10
C GLY A 40 3.77 -1.77 -12.98
N LEU A 41 3.92 -0.48 -13.28
CA LEU A 41 3.71 0.59 -12.31
C LEU A 41 2.30 0.56 -11.72
N TRP A 42 1.27 0.43 -12.57
CA TRP A 42 -0.11 0.34 -12.09
C TRP A 42 -0.35 -0.91 -11.24
N ALA A 43 0.24 -2.05 -11.59
CA ALA A 43 0.15 -3.26 -10.77
C ALA A 43 0.79 -3.07 -9.38
N THR A 44 1.98 -2.47 -9.31
CA THR A 44 2.64 -2.15 -8.04
C THR A 44 1.82 -1.16 -7.21
N VAL A 45 1.32 -0.09 -7.82
CA VAL A 45 0.47 0.90 -7.15
C VAL A 45 -0.82 0.24 -6.65
N ALA A 46 -1.44 -0.63 -7.44
CA ALA A 46 -2.64 -1.36 -7.04
C ALA A 46 -2.37 -2.29 -5.84
N LEU A 47 -1.26 -3.04 -5.83
CA LEU A 47 -0.89 -3.88 -4.70
C LEU A 47 -0.67 -3.08 -3.42
N VAL A 48 0.05 -1.95 -3.51
CA VAL A 48 0.25 -1.05 -2.38
C VAL A 48 -1.07 -0.47 -1.90
N ALA A 49 -1.95 -0.05 -2.83
CA ALA A 49 -3.27 0.47 -2.48
C ALA A 49 -4.13 -0.59 -1.77
N VAL A 50 -4.17 -1.83 -2.26
CA VAL A 50 -4.87 -2.95 -1.61
C VAL A 50 -4.35 -3.20 -0.20
N ALA A 51 -3.03 -3.20 -0.01
CA ALA A 51 -2.40 -3.39 1.29
C ALA A 51 -2.73 -2.25 2.28
N LEU A 52 -2.65 -0.99 1.84
CA LEU A 52 -2.95 0.17 2.68
C LEU A 52 -4.44 0.26 3.03
N LEU A 53 -5.30 -0.05 2.06
CA LEU A 53 -6.75 -0.03 2.22
C LEU A 53 -7.31 -1.36 2.73
N ALA A 54 -6.46 -2.31 3.15
CA ALA A 54 -6.90 -3.61 3.66
C ALA A 54 -8.01 -3.50 4.74
N PRO A 55 -7.92 -2.61 5.74
CA PRO A 55 -8.98 -2.44 6.74
C PRO A 55 -10.30 -1.87 6.19
N LEU A 56 -10.28 -1.29 4.99
CA LEU A 56 -11.49 -0.79 4.32
C LEU A 56 -12.04 -1.79 3.31
N LEU A 57 -11.19 -2.63 2.70
CA LEU A 57 -11.60 -3.64 1.73
C LEU A 57 -12.11 -4.91 2.43
N ALA A 58 -11.39 -5.34 3.47
CA ALA A 58 -11.62 -6.57 4.19
C ALA A 58 -11.78 -6.25 5.68
N ASN A 59 -13.00 -6.31 6.21
CA ASN A 59 -13.24 -6.01 7.62
C ASN A 59 -14.53 -6.68 8.11
N ASP A 60 -14.53 -7.18 9.34
CA ASP A 60 -15.70 -7.79 10.00
C ASP A 60 -16.77 -6.78 10.41
N ARG A 61 -16.45 -5.49 10.35
CA ARG A 61 -17.31 -4.40 10.81
C ARG A 61 -17.76 -3.53 9.66
N PRO A 62 -18.99 -3.00 9.71
CA PRO A 62 -19.44 -2.07 8.71
C PRO A 62 -18.63 -0.77 8.78
N LEU A 63 -18.40 -0.17 7.62
CA LEU A 63 -17.73 1.12 7.48
C LEU A 63 -18.54 2.23 8.15
N VAL A 64 -19.86 2.18 7.97
CA VAL A 64 -20.83 3.12 8.53
C VAL A 64 -22.00 2.32 9.07
N ALA A 65 -22.46 2.63 10.27
CA ALA A 65 -23.70 2.08 10.80
C ALA A 65 -24.58 3.18 11.38
N ARG A 66 -25.89 3.05 11.23
CA ARG A 66 -26.89 3.81 11.98
C ARG A 66 -27.58 2.84 12.91
N LEU A 67 -27.27 2.95 14.20
CA LEU A 67 -27.77 2.07 15.25
C LEU A 67 -28.62 2.89 16.21
N ASP A 68 -29.83 2.43 16.52
CA ASP A 68 -30.73 3.12 17.46
C ASP A 68 -30.95 4.61 17.11
N GLY A 69 -30.94 4.94 15.82
CA GLY A 69 -31.06 6.32 15.31
C GLY A 69 -29.78 7.15 15.32
N ARG A 70 -28.67 6.65 15.89
CA ARG A 70 -27.37 7.34 15.92
C ARG A 70 -26.42 6.80 14.85
N TRP A 71 -25.83 7.70 14.08
CA TRP A 71 -24.75 7.36 13.15
C TRP A 71 -23.45 7.10 13.93
N SER A 72 -22.80 6.00 13.61
CA SER A 72 -21.49 5.61 14.13
C SER A 72 -20.58 5.15 12.98
N LEU A 73 -19.28 5.29 13.20
CA LEU A 73 -18.22 4.80 12.32
C LEU A 73 -17.44 3.72 13.09
N PRO A 74 -17.92 2.47 13.10
CA PRO A 74 -17.33 1.39 13.89
C PRO A 74 -15.86 1.14 13.59
N LEU A 75 -15.41 1.46 12.37
CA LEU A 75 -14.03 1.36 11.94
C LEU A 75 -13.08 2.31 12.70
N LEU A 76 -13.54 3.53 13.04
CA LEU A 76 -12.70 4.57 13.67
C LEU A 76 -12.88 4.66 15.19
N ALA A 77 -14.07 4.30 15.68
CA ALA A 77 -14.39 4.34 17.10
C ALA A 77 -14.97 3.00 17.56
N PRO A 78 -14.13 1.95 17.69
CA PRO A 78 -14.54 0.61 18.13
C PRO A 78 -15.37 0.68 19.40
N ALA A 79 -14.82 1.26 20.46
CA ALA A 79 -15.43 1.26 21.79
C ALA A 79 -16.80 1.96 21.86
N ALA A 80 -17.08 2.93 20.98
CA ALA A 80 -18.37 3.63 20.94
C ALA A 80 -19.43 2.88 20.13
N ALA A 81 -19.01 2.03 19.18
CA ALA A 81 -19.89 1.20 18.37
C ALA A 81 -20.07 -0.22 18.95
N GLU A 82 -19.12 -0.69 19.76
CA GLU A 82 -19.00 -2.02 20.35
C GLU A 82 -19.68 -2.14 21.72
N ALA A 83 -20.83 -1.51 21.94
CA ALA A 83 -21.64 -1.86 23.10
C ALA A 83 -22.14 -3.31 22.97
N ASN A 84 -21.28 -4.27 23.29
CA ASN A 84 -21.47 -5.72 23.37
C ASN A 84 -22.25 -6.35 22.20
N ARG A 85 -21.98 -5.93 20.95
CA ARG A 85 -22.61 -6.49 19.74
C ARG A 85 -21.59 -7.25 18.93
N ASP A 86 -21.91 -8.51 18.65
CA ASP A 86 -21.21 -9.30 17.66
C ASP A 86 -21.71 -8.93 16.26
N TRP A 87 -20.85 -8.29 15.46
CA TRP A 87 -21.19 -7.91 14.08
C TRP A 87 -21.30 -9.11 13.16
N HIS A 88 -20.66 -10.23 13.53
CA HIS A 88 -20.72 -11.48 12.81
C HIS A 88 -22.17 -11.94 12.61
N ASP A 89 -22.93 -11.99 13.70
CA ASP A 89 -24.32 -12.49 13.71
C ASP A 89 -25.30 -11.52 13.06
N LEU A 90 -24.97 -10.22 13.08
CA LEU A 90 -25.81 -9.18 12.48
C LEU A 90 -25.63 -9.08 10.96
N ARG A 91 -24.48 -9.54 10.44
CA ARG A 91 -24.15 -9.53 9.02
C ARG A 91 -24.96 -10.61 8.29
N ARG A 92 -25.81 -10.19 7.35
CA ARG A 92 -26.55 -11.13 6.51
C ARG A 92 -25.79 -11.43 5.21
N PRO A 93 -25.69 -12.70 4.78
CA PRO A 93 -25.15 -13.04 3.47
C PRO A 93 -25.84 -12.24 2.35
N GLY A 94 -25.06 -11.57 1.51
CA GLY A 94 -25.60 -10.74 0.41
C GLY A 94 -26.05 -9.33 0.80
N GLY A 95 -25.86 -8.90 2.05
CA GLY A 95 -26.13 -7.52 2.50
C GLY A 95 -25.11 -6.47 2.02
N PHE A 96 -24.24 -6.83 1.07
CA PHE A 96 -23.29 -5.91 0.46
C PHE A 96 -23.94 -5.15 -0.71
N PRO A 97 -23.76 -3.82 -0.85
CA PRO A 97 -22.96 -2.95 0.01
C PRO A 97 -23.71 -2.42 1.24
N TRP A 98 -25.05 -2.41 1.23
CA TRP A 98 -25.84 -1.87 2.33
C TRP A 98 -26.86 -2.88 2.86
N GLN A 99 -27.08 -2.84 4.16
CA GLN A 99 -28.04 -3.66 4.87
C GLN A 99 -28.94 -2.77 5.73
N THR A 100 -30.25 -3.06 5.73
CA THR A 100 -31.26 -2.36 6.55
C THR A 100 -32.06 -3.36 7.36
N GLY A 101 -32.70 -2.90 8.44
CA GLY A 101 -33.67 -3.69 9.19
C GLY A 101 -33.07 -4.89 9.94
N PHE A 102 -31.82 -4.80 10.37
CA PHE A 102 -31.16 -5.77 11.26
C PHE A 102 -31.13 -5.27 12.70
N GLY A 103 -30.67 -6.09 13.65
CA GLY A 103 -30.69 -5.73 15.06
C GLY A 103 -32.11 -5.48 15.56
N ARG A 104 -32.41 -4.21 15.93
CA ARG A 104 -33.74 -3.79 16.43
C ARG A 104 -34.73 -3.38 15.32
N GLY A 105 -34.49 -3.77 14.07
CA GLY A 105 -35.45 -3.61 12.96
C GLY A 105 -35.44 -2.25 12.27
N GLY A 106 -34.70 -1.26 12.78
CA GLY A 106 -34.54 0.07 12.18
C GLY A 106 -33.10 0.44 11.81
N ASP A 107 -32.14 -0.47 12.01
CA ASP A 107 -30.72 -0.19 11.86
C ASP A 107 -30.26 -0.26 10.40
N PHE A 108 -29.20 0.49 10.08
CA PHE A 108 -28.57 0.53 8.76
C PHE A 108 -27.06 0.26 8.90
N ALA A 109 -26.47 -0.45 7.94
CA ALA A 109 -25.03 -0.71 7.88
C ALA A 109 -24.56 -0.68 6.43
N LEU A 110 -23.39 -0.08 6.21
CA LEU A 110 -22.63 -0.11 4.97
C LEU A 110 -21.43 -1.02 5.16
N TRP A 111 -21.39 -2.12 4.45
CA TRP A 111 -20.37 -3.16 4.56
C TRP A 111 -19.21 -2.93 3.58
N PRO A 112 -17.98 -3.35 3.93
CA PRO A 112 -16.87 -3.37 2.98
C PRO A 112 -17.06 -4.48 1.92
N PRO A 113 -16.34 -4.42 0.78
CA PRO A 113 -16.42 -5.41 -0.31
C PRO A 113 -16.27 -6.86 0.13
N VAL A 114 -15.36 -7.16 1.04
CA VAL A 114 -15.25 -8.48 1.67
C VAL A 114 -15.48 -8.29 3.17
N PRO A 115 -16.72 -8.51 3.65
CA PRO A 115 -17.10 -8.16 5.01
C PRO A 115 -16.67 -9.20 6.03
N PHE A 116 -15.50 -9.83 5.89
CA PHE A 116 -14.99 -10.91 6.75
C PHE A 116 -13.66 -10.52 7.39
N SER A 117 -13.46 -10.87 8.66
CA SER A 117 -12.15 -10.71 9.32
C SER A 117 -11.18 -11.83 8.93
N PRO A 118 -9.87 -11.55 8.82
CA PRO A 118 -8.85 -12.55 8.51
C PRO A 118 -8.67 -13.60 9.62
N THR A 119 -9.24 -13.37 10.82
CA THR A 119 -9.13 -14.24 12.00
C THR A 119 -10.48 -14.84 12.42
N GLU A 120 -11.54 -14.61 11.64
CA GLU A 120 -12.89 -15.06 11.93
C GLU A 120 -13.08 -16.53 11.56
N TYR A 121 -13.49 -17.37 12.52
CA TYR A 121 -13.61 -18.82 12.34
C TYR A 121 -15.06 -19.25 12.10
N ASP A 122 -15.31 -19.97 11.02
CA ASP A 122 -16.59 -20.66 10.77
C ASP A 122 -16.35 -22.14 10.42
N LEU A 123 -16.31 -23.00 11.45
CA LEU A 123 -16.04 -24.43 11.26
C LEU A 123 -17.09 -25.14 10.40
N LEU A 124 -18.31 -24.60 10.28
CA LEU A 124 -19.36 -25.18 9.44
C LEU A 124 -19.09 -24.99 7.96
N GLN A 125 -18.30 -23.98 7.60
CA GLN A 125 -17.90 -23.68 6.23
C GLN A 125 -16.45 -24.07 5.94
N SER A 126 -15.84 -24.97 6.71
CA SER A 126 -14.45 -25.38 6.48
C SER A 126 -14.23 -26.05 5.11
N LEU A 127 -13.12 -25.71 4.44
CA LEU A 127 -12.79 -26.13 3.06
C LEU A 127 -13.91 -25.91 2.03
N SER A 128 -14.73 -24.85 2.21
CA SER A 128 -15.72 -24.49 1.20
C SER A 128 -15.04 -24.01 -0.10
N PRO A 129 -15.55 -24.43 -1.28
CA PRO A 129 -15.09 -23.92 -2.56
C PRO A 129 -15.45 -22.43 -2.73
N PRO A 130 -14.90 -21.76 -3.76
CA PRO A 130 -15.30 -20.39 -4.11
C PRO A 130 -16.83 -20.21 -4.25
N THR A 131 -17.40 -19.29 -3.49
CA THR A 131 -18.82 -18.92 -3.52
C THR A 131 -19.02 -17.41 -3.68
N ARG A 132 -20.27 -16.96 -3.86
CA ARG A 132 -20.59 -15.53 -3.90
C ARG A 132 -20.38 -14.82 -2.55
N ILE A 133 -20.33 -15.59 -1.48
CA ILE A 133 -20.08 -15.12 -0.11
C ILE A 133 -18.56 -15.09 0.10
N HIS A 134 -17.91 -16.25 -0.06
CA HIS A 134 -16.46 -16.41 0.03
C HIS A 134 -15.84 -16.51 -1.36
N TRP A 135 -15.41 -15.38 -1.93
CA TRP A 135 -15.02 -15.29 -3.35
C TRP A 135 -13.91 -16.26 -3.74
N PHE A 136 -12.98 -16.54 -2.82
CA PHE A 136 -11.89 -17.51 -3.01
C PHE A 136 -12.05 -18.76 -2.14
N GLY A 137 -13.23 -18.96 -1.55
CA GLY A 137 -13.51 -20.04 -0.62
C GLY A 137 -12.89 -19.80 0.76
N THR A 138 -12.84 -20.86 1.55
CA THR A 138 -12.37 -20.82 2.95
C THR A 138 -11.25 -21.83 3.19
N ASP A 139 -10.46 -21.60 4.23
CA ASP A 139 -9.39 -22.51 4.64
C ASP A 139 -9.89 -23.67 5.52
N ASP A 140 -8.92 -24.43 6.08
CA ASP A 140 -9.11 -25.57 6.98
C ASP A 140 -9.85 -25.24 8.29
N ARG A 141 -9.95 -23.95 8.63
CA ARG A 141 -10.65 -23.46 9.81
C ARG A 141 -11.86 -22.59 9.46
N GLY A 142 -12.26 -22.60 8.18
CA GLY A 142 -13.41 -21.83 7.71
C GLY A 142 -13.18 -20.32 7.61
N ARG A 143 -11.93 -19.86 7.59
CA ARG A 143 -11.62 -18.43 7.42
C ARG A 143 -11.65 -18.07 5.94
N ASP A 144 -12.16 -16.87 5.62
CA ASP A 144 -12.21 -16.37 4.25
C ASP A 144 -10.82 -16.16 3.65
N VAL A 145 -10.52 -16.84 2.54
CA VAL A 145 -9.18 -16.82 1.92
C VAL A 145 -8.86 -15.44 1.34
N LEU A 146 -9.83 -14.76 0.73
CA LEU A 146 -9.61 -13.44 0.12
C LEU A 146 -9.25 -12.39 1.18
N SER A 147 -9.99 -12.35 2.29
CA SER A 147 -9.71 -11.47 3.43
C SER A 147 -8.31 -11.70 3.98
N ARG A 148 -7.90 -12.97 4.11
CA ARG A 148 -6.55 -13.34 4.54
C ARG A 148 -5.47 -12.93 3.55
N MET A 149 -5.72 -13.02 2.25
CA MET A 149 -4.78 -12.55 1.23
C MET A 149 -4.60 -11.03 1.25
N ILE A 150 -5.70 -10.27 1.38
CA ILE A 150 -5.66 -8.80 1.47
C ILE A 150 -4.87 -8.34 2.70
N HIS A 151 -5.13 -8.94 3.86
CA HIS A 151 -4.38 -8.64 5.08
C HIS A 151 -2.94 -9.16 5.04
N GLY A 152 -2.71 -10.31 4.41
CA GLY A 152 -1.37 -10.86 4.17
C GLY A 152 -0.52 -9.91 3.35
N ALA A 153 -1.08 -9.33 2.28
CA ALA A 153 -0.39 -8.33 1.46
C ALA A 153 0.06 -7.11 2.28
N ARG A 154 -0.77 -6.62 3.21
CA ARG A 154 -0.41 -5.53 4.13
C ARG A 154 0.77 -5.91 5.04
N ILE A 155 0.75 -7.11 5.61
CA ILE A 155 1.82 -7.59 6.48
C ILE A 155 3.13 -7.73 5.68
N SER A 156 3.09 -8.39 4.52
CA SER A 156 4.26 -8.57 3.66
C SER A 156 4.88 -7.24 3.21
N LEU A 157 4.04 -6.26 2.83
CA LEU A 157 4.52 -4.93 2.46
C LEU A 157 5.19 -4.20 3.64
N SER A 158 4.63 -4.33 4.84
CA SER A 158 5.19 -3.73 6.06
C SER A 158 6.54 -4.34 6.42
N VAL A 159 6.66 -5.67 6.38
CA VAL A 159 7.92 -6.38 6.64
C VAL A 159 8.99 -6.01 5.61
N GLY A 160 8.64 -5.99 4.33
CA GLY A 160 9.56 -5.58 3.26
C GLY A 160 10.03 -4.14 3.42
N PHE A 161 9.12 -3.22 3.75
CA PHE A 161 9.47 -1.82 3.99
C PHE A 161 10.44 -1.64 5.16
N VAL A 162 10.18 -2.31 6.29
CA VAL A 162 11.05 -2.26 7.47
C VAL A 162 12.40 -2.89 7.18
N ALA A 163 12.43 -4.05 6.51
CA ALA A 163 13.68 -4.74 6.16
C ALA A 163 14.58 -3.89 5.25
N VAL A 164 14.01 -3.30 4.20
CA VAL A 164 14.75 -2.41 3.29
C VAL A 164 15.21 -1.16 4.03
N GLY A 165 14.37 -0.56 4.88
CA GLY A 165 14.74 0.59 5.68
C GLY A 165 15.94 0.32 6.59
N LEU A 166 15.95 -0.82 7.28
CA LEU A 166 17.07 -1.24 8.13
C LEU A 166 18.33 -1.54 7.31
N ALA A 167 18.20 -2.23 6.17
CA ALA A 167 19.31 -2.53 5.28
C ALA A 167 19.96 -1.25 4.74
N LEU A 168 19.15 -0.27 4.31
CA LEU A 168 19.63 1.04 3.87
C LEU A 168 20.30 1.80 5.02
N MET A 169 19.72 1.80 6.22
CA MET A 169 20.31 2.48 7.37
C MET A 169 21.69 1.91 7.70
N ILE A 170 21.82 0.59 7.80
CA ILE A 170 23.09 -0.08 8.08
C ILE A 170 24.08 0.13 6.92
N GLY A 171 23.62 -0.05 5.67
CA GLY A 171 24.45 0.12 4.48
C GLY A 171 24.99 1.54 4.31
N ILE A 172 24.16 2.56 4.55
CA ILE A 172 24.58 3.97 4.48
C ILE A 172 25.58 4.28 5.59
N CYS A 173 25.34 3.85 6.82
CA CYS A 173 26.26 4.05 7.94
C CYS A 173 27.63 3.38 7.68
N SER A 174 27.63 2.10 7.29
CA SER A 174 28.86 1.36 6.99
C SER A 174 29.58 1.91 5.76
N GLY A 175 28.85 2.27 4.70
CA GLY A 175 29.42 2.86 3.49
C GLY A 175 30.02 4.25 3.75
N ALA A 176 29.35 5.09 4.55
CA ALA A 176 29.87 6.38 4.96
C ALA A 176 31.14 6.23 5.81
N LEU A 177 31.19 5.24 6.72
CA LEU A 177 32.35 4.95 7.55
C LEU A 177 33.55 4.50 6.70
N ALA A 178 33.33 3.59 5.75
CA ALA A 178 34.34 3.14 4.80
C ALA A 178 34.88 4.31 3.95
N GLY A 179 33.99 5.14 3.43
CA GLY A 179 34.36 6.30 2.60
C GLY A 179 35.05 7.43 3.36
N TYR A 180 34.70 7.66 4.63
CA TYR A 180 35.29 8.74 5.44
C TYR A 180 36.71 8.41 5.92
N PHE A 181 36.92 7.21 6.48
CA PHE A 181 38.22 6.83 7.03
C PHE A 181 39.16 6.22 5.98
N GLY A 182 38.63 5.53 4.97
CA GLY A 182 39.42 4.84 3.95
C GLY A 182 40.39 3.79 4.51
N GLY A 183 41.29 3.31 3.66
CA GLY A 183 42.39 2.42 4.05
C GLY A 183 41.91 1.09 4.65
N TRP A 184 42.36 0.77 5.87
CA TRP A 184 42.08 -0.53 6.50
C TRP A 184 40.62 -0.70 6.91
N VAL A 185 39.91 0.39 7.25
CA VAL A 185 38.49 0.34 7.65
C VAL A 185 37.62 -0.09 6.46
N ASP A 186 37.87 0.49 5.29
CA ASP A 186 37.23 0.11 4.04
C ASP A 186 37.51 -1.36 3.66
N GLN A 187 38.77 -1.81 3.81
CA GLN A 187 39.13 -3.20 3.58
C GLN A 187 38.35 -4.15 4.49
N VAL A 188 38.27 -3.88 5.80
CA VAL A 188 37.55 -4.75 6.74
C VAL A 188 36.06 -4.82 6.38
N ILE A 189 35.41 -3.67 6.14
CA ILE A 189 33.99 -3.61 5.79
C ILE A 189 33.72 -4.38 4.48
N SER A 190 34.56 -4.17 3.46
CA SER A 190 34.47 -4.89 2.19
C SER A 190 34.60 -6.41 2.38
N ARG A 191 35.54 -6.88 3.22
CA ARG A 191 35.69 -8.32 3.51
C ARG A 191 34.47 -8.92 4.20
N VAL A 192 33.87 -8.20 5.14
CA VAL A 192 32.64 -8.68 5.80
C VAL A 192 31.50 -8.82 4.79
N ILE A 193 31.34 -7.85 3.88
CA ILE A 193 30.33 -7.91 2.82
C ILE A 193 30.57 -9.12 1.90
N GLU A 194 31.81 -9.34 1.45
CA GLU A 194 32.17 -10.49 0.61
C GLU A 194 31.85 -11.84 1.30
N ILE A 195 32.18 -11.97 2.59
CA ILE A 195 31.89 -13.17 3.38
C ILE A 195 30.39 -13.42 3.43
N ILE A 196 29.58 -12.38 3.71
CA ILE A 196 28.12 -12.51 3.80
C ILE A 196 27.54 -12.90 2.43
N LEU A 197 28.01 -12.31 1.33
CA LEU A 197 27.55 -12.63 -0.03
C LEU A 197 27.94 -14.04 -0.50
N THR A 198 28.88 -14.70 0.18
CA THR A 198 29.31 -16.06 -0.14
C THR A 198 28.39 -17.13 0.47
N ILE A 199 27.58 -16.78 1.47
CA ILE A 199 26.63 -17.69 2.12
C ILE A 199 25.31 -17.71 1.33
N PRO A 200 24.83 -18.89 0.87
CA PRO A 200 23.62 -19.01 0.05
C PRO A 200 22.31 -18.85 0.82
#